data_AF-A0A292PXC6-F1
#
_entry.id   AF-A0A292PXC6-F1
#
_cell.length_a   1.000
_cell.length_b   1.000
_cell.length_c   1.000
_cell.angle_alpha   90.00
_cell.angle_beta   90.00
_cell.angle_gamma   90.00
#
_symmetry.space_group_name_H-M   'P 1'
#
loop_
_entity.id
_entity.type
_entity.pdbx_description
1 polymer ?
#
loop_
_entity_poly.entity_id
_entity_poly.type
_entity_poly.pdbx_seq_one_letter_code
_entity_poly.pdbx_strand_id
1 'polypeptide(L)'
;MSLNRSLPRNVSFYDATQPAEALGRLVQNGSITEANFLDILGILLVVGASPMLVQERISSHIVARMDVPLQPGAYDIYCDASIQVSDEPWIQRLVSHDISGTDERFRNGIRNRDQKCVVSGLINPEILIQANNWIGFQAAHIFPLEHESLWIQSGYG
;
A
#
# COMPACT_ATOMS: atom_id res chain seq x y z
N MET A 1 2.04 -26.31 -0.70
CA MET A 1 3.12 -25.47 -1.25
C MET A 1 2.76 -24.02 -0.99
N SER A 2 3.61 -23.26 -0.28
CA SER A 2 3.44 -21.81 -0.18
C SER A 2 3.61 -21.22 -1.58
N LEU A 3 2.58 -20.57 -2.13
CA LEU A 3 2.79 -19.72 -3.31
C LEU A 3 3.90 -18.72 -2.98
N ASN A 4 4.83 -18.53 -3.92
CA ASN A 4 5.84 -17.50 -3.76
C ASN A 4 5.13 -16.14 -3.78
N ARG A 5 4.99 -15.54 -2.59
CA ARG A 5 4.27 -14.28 -2.36
C ARG A 5 4.93 -13.07 -3.04
N SER A 6 6.13 -13.23 -3.61
CA SER A 6 6.81 -12.18 -4.38
C SER A 6 6.46 -12.17 -5.86
N LEU A 7 5.89 -13.25 -6.42
CA LEU A 7 5.57 -13.36 -7.85
C LEU A 7 4.71 -12.22 -8.41
N PRO A 8 3.64 -11.74 -7.73
CA PRO A 8 2.81 -10.68 -8.30
C PRO A 8 3.48 -9.29 -8.23
N ARG A 9 4.62 -9.15 -7.55
CA ARG A 9 5.26 -7.84 -7.34
C ARG A 9 6.06 -7.41 -8.57
N ASN A 10 5.52 -6.42 -9.27
CA ASN A 10 6.04 -5.89 -10.54
C ASN A 10 6.69 -4.49 -10.40
N VAL A 11 6.77 -3.97 -9.17
CA VAL A 11 7.57 -2.78 -8.84
C VAL A 11 8.60 -3.18 -7.78
N SER A 12 9.86 -2.84 -8.00
CA SER A 12 10.94 -2.96 -7.02
C SER A 12 11.69 -1.64 -6.90
N PHE A 13 12.22 -1.36 -5.71
CA PHE A 13 12.99 -0.15 -5.47
C PHE A 13 14.24 -0.42 -4.65
N TYR A 14 15.28 0.37 -4.91
CA TYR A 14 16.66 0.11 -4.51
C TYR A 14 17.30 1.39 -4.00
N ASP A 15 18.30 1.24 -3.13
CA ASP A 15 19.29 2.29 -2.91
C ASP A 15 20.17 2.35 -4.16
N ALA A 16 20.28 3.52 -4.79
CA ALA A 16 21.09 3.69 -5.99
C ALA A 16 22.58 3.38 -5.76
N THR A 17 23.06 3.46 -4.51
CA THR A 17 24.43 3.08 -4.12
C THR A 17 24.61 1.57 -3.97
N GLN A 18 23.51 0.81 -3.79
CA GLN A 18 23.49 -0.64 -3.61
C GLN A 18 22.41 -1.31 -4.50
N PRO A 19 22.50 -1.19 -5.84
CA PRO A 19 21.41 -1.54 -6.76
C PRO A 19 21.15 -3.05 -6.91
N ALA A 20 21.96 -3.89 -6.26
CA ALA A 20 21.85 -5.35 -6.29
C ALA A 20 20.78 -5.90 -5.32
N GLU A 21 20.46 -5.17 -4.26
CA GLU A 21 19.51 -5.59 -3.22
C GLU A 21 18.30 -4.67 -3.17
N ALA A 22 17.11 -5.24 -3.32
CA ALA A 22 15.88 -4.46 -3.28
C ALA A 22 15.55 -4.07 -1.83
N LEU A 23 15.36 -2.78 -1.57
CA LEU A 23 14.84 -2.27 -0.29
C LEU A 23 13.39 -2.74 -0.08
N GLY A 24 12.63 -2.86 -1.16
CA GLY A 24 11.27 -3.34 -1.11
C GLY A 24 10.66 -3.59 -2.48
N ARG A 25 9.46 -4.19 -2.46
CA ARG A 25 8.71 -4.57 -3.64
C ARG A 25 7.21 -4.45 -3.39
N LEU A 26 6.46 -3.96 -4.36
CA LEU A 26 5.01 -3.85 -4.28
C LEU A 26 4.32 -4.35 -5.56
N VAL A 27 3.00 -4.52 -5.47
CA VAL A 27 2.15 -4.88 -6.61
C VAL A 27 1.49 -3.61 -7.13
N GLN A 28 1.67 -3.33 -8.41
CA GLN A 28 1.00 -2.24 -9.12
C GLN A 28 0.00 -2.83 -10.13
N ASN A 29 -1.29 -2.53 -9.96
CA ASN A 29 -2.34 -2.83 -10.95
C ASN A 29 -3.07 -1.56 -11.45
N GLY A 30 -2.39 -0.42 -11.44
CA GLY A 30 -2.86 0.87 -11.94
C GLY A 30 -3.48 1.80 -10.89
N SER A 31 -3.52 1.39 -9.62
CA SER A 31 -4.10 2.18 -8.52
C SER A 31 -3.09 3.05 -7.78
N ILE A 32 -1.83 2.64 -7.74
CA ILE A 32 -0.79 3.38 -7.01
C ILE A 32 -0.28 4.48 -7.93
N THR A 33 -0.43 5.74 -7.53
CA THR A 33 0.14 6.84 -8.30
C THR A 33 1.59 7.13 -7.91
N GLU A 34 2.29 7.93 -8.70
CA GLU A 34 3.61 8.41 -8.33
C GLU A 34 3.60 9.14 -6.99
N ALA A 35 2.59 9.98 -6.74
CA ALA A 35 2.40 10.63 -5.44
C ALA A 35 2.23 9.60 -4.31
N ASN A 36 1.40 8.58 -4.49
CA ASN A 36 1.25 7.52 -3.48
C ASN A 36 2.56 6.76 -3.24
N PHE A 37 3.32 6.50 -4.31
CA PHE A 37 4.59 5.81 -4.19
C PHE A 37 5.59 6.60 -3.35
N LEU A 38 5.71 7.92 -3.58
CA LEU A 38 6.55 8.79 -2.77
C LEU A 38 6.11 8.84 -1.30
N ASP A 39 4.79 8.85 -1.03
CA ASP A 39 4.27 8.81 0.34
C ASP A 39 4.58 7.46 1.03
N ILE A 40 4.46 6.35 0.30
CA ILE A 40 4.85 5.02 0.80
C ILE A 40 6.34 5.02 1.15
N LEU A 41 7.20 5.56 0.29
CA LEU A 41 8.64 5.66 0.57
C LEU A 41 8.93 6.56 1.77
N GLY A 42 8.21 7.67 1.94
CA GLY A 42 8.35 8.56 3.10
C GLY A 42 7.93 7.93 4.43
N ILE A 43 7.04 6.94 4.42
CA ILE A 43 6.68 6.16 5.60
C ILE A 43 7.69 5.04 5.85
N LEU A 44 8.15 4.36 4.79
CA LEU A 44 9.00 3.18 4.92
C LEU A 44 10.48 3.50 5.14
N LEU A 45 10.98 4.59 4.56
CA LEU A 45 12.41 4.89 4.53
C LEU A 45 12.76 5.96 5.56
N VAL A 46 13.69 5.62 6.44
CA VAL A 46 14.39 6.59 7.27
C VAL A 46 15.55 7.12 6.44
N VAL A 47 15.29 8.26 5.80
CA VAL A 47 16.32 9.10 5.20
C VAL A 47 16.60 10.25 6.15
N GLY A 48 17.86 10.69 6.25
CA GLY A 48 18.19 11.89 7.05
C GLY A 48 17.45 13.15 6.56
N ALA A 49 17.87 14.34 6.99
CA ALA A 49 17.24 15.60 6.56
C ALA A 49 17.41 15.94 5.05
N SER A 50 17.92 15.02 4.25
CA SER A 50 18.19 15.20 2.81
C SER A 50 16.98 14.80 1.96
N PRO A 51 16.66 15.56 0.91
CA PRO A 51 15.60 15.18 -0.02
C PRO A 51 15.99 13.91 -0.78
N MET A 52 15.02 13.02 -0.98
CA MET A 52 15.18 11.85 -1.85
C MET A 52 14.73 12.16 -3.28
N LEU A 53 15.47 11.63 -4.26
CA LEU A 53 15.09 11.61 -5.68
C LEU A 53 14.83 10.16 -6.08
N VAL A 54 13.74 9.92 -6.80
CA VAL A 54 13.35 8.58 -7.25
C VAL A 54 13.29 8.55 -8.77
N GLN A 55 13.98 7.59 -9.37
CA GLN A 55 14.11 7.47 -10.81
C GLN A 55 13.85 6.04 -11.27
N GLU A 56 13.06 5.87 -12.33
CA GLU A 56 12.90 4.56 -12.97
C GLU A 56 14.16 4.21 -13.78
N ARG A 57 14.68 3.01 -13.60
CA ARG A 57 16.02 2.61 -14.04
C ARG A 57 16.17 2.53 -15.56
N ILE A 58 15.13 2.14 -16.30
CA ILE A 58 15.22 1.90 -17.76
C ILE A 58 14.96 3.18 -18.54
N SER A 59 13.85 3.85 -18.24
CA SER A 59 13.38 5.07 -18.90
C SER A 59 14.06 6.34 -18.39
N SER A 60 14.74 6.26 -17.24
CA SER A 60 15.26 7.43 -16.52
C SER A 60 14.17 8.45 -16.15
N HIS A 61 12.91 8.01 -16.10
CA HIS A 61 11.80 8.85 -15.67
C HIS A 61 11.96 9.22 -14.20
N ILE A 62 11.92 10.51 -13.92
CA ILE A 62 11.95 11.03 -12.55
C ILE A 62 10.53 11.03 -12.00
N VAL A 63 10.33 10.27 -10.92
CA VAL A 63 9.05 10.19 -10.23
C VAL A 63 8.79 11.53 -9.56
N ALA A 64 7.64 12.12 -9.86
CA ALA A 64 7.22 13.39 -9.27
C ALA A 64 5.91 13.19 -8.50
N ARG A 65 5.53 14.17 -7.69
CA ARG A 65 4.29 14.11 -6.91
C ARG A 65 3.08 14.37 -7.82
N MET A 66 2.75 13.40 -8.67
CA MET A 66 1.70 13.45 -9.67
C MET A 66 0.65 12.35 -9.46
N ASP A 67 -0.59 12.65 -9.83
CA ASP A 67 -1.71 11.71 -9.80
C ASP A 67 -1.78 10.87 -11.10
N VAL A 68 -0.63 10.30 -11.49
CA VAL A 68 -0.53 9.37 -12.62
C VAL A 68 -0.12 7.99 -12.12
N PRO A 69 -0.61 6.90 -12.73
CA PRO A 69 -0.23 5.55 -12.30
C PRO A 69 1.29 5.33 -12.42
N LEU A 70 1.90 4.87 -11.32
CA LEU A 70 3.29 4.45 -11.30
C LEU A 70 3.48 3.28 -12.29
N GLN A 71 4.51 3.33 -13.13
CA GLN A 71 4.75 2.25 -14.09
C GLN A 71 5.37 1.03 -13.40
N PRO A 72 5.03 -0.20 -13.81
CA PRO A 72 5.80 -1.39 -13.41
C PRO A 72 7.27 -1.23 -13.82
N GLY A 73 8.20 -1.56 -12.91
CA GLY A 73 9.62 -1.32 -13.16
C GLY A 73 10.51 -1.38 -11.91
N ALA A 74 11.78 -1.08 -12.13
CA ALA A 74 12.79 -0.95 -11.07
C ALA A 74 13.10 0.53 -10.85
N TYR A 75 13.06 0.97 -9.60
CA TYR A 75 13.27 2.37 -9.23
C TYR A 75 14.49 2.53 -8.34
N ASP A 76 15.39 3.42 -8.72
CA ASP A 76 16.57 3.79 -7.95
C ASP A 76 16.28 5.04 -7.12
N ILE A 77 16.61 4.95 -5.84
CA ILE A 77 16.43 6.04 -4.88
C ILE A 77 17.81 6.64 -4.60
N TYR A 78 17.93 7.93 -4.90
CA TYR A 78 19.12 8.72 -4.65
C TYR A 78 18.88 9.60 -3.43
N CYS A 79 19.80 9.54 -2.48
CA CYS A 79 19.81 10.37 -1.28
C CYS A 79 21.25 10.60 -0.86
N ASP A 80 21.58 11.82 -0.43
CA ASP A 80 22.92 12.13 0.10
C ASP A 80 23.17 11.47 1.46
N ALA A 81 22.09 11.17 2.20
CA ALA A 81 22.14 10.46 3.46
C ALA A 81 21.98 8.95 3.25
N SER A 82 22.47 8.15 4.20
CA SER A 82 22.22 6.71 4.21
C SER A 82 20.71 6.42 4.25
N ILE A 83 20.24 5.57 3.35
CA ILE A 83 18.86 5.09 3.34
C ILE A 83 18.77 3.88 4.28
N GLN A 84 17.80 3.88 5.20
CA GLN A 84 17.47 2.72 6.02
C GLN A 84 15.97 2.42 5.90
N VAL A 85 15.59 1.15 5.94
CA VAL A 85 14.17 0.77 6.06
C VAL A 85 13.79 0.85 7.53
N SER A 86 12.69 1.54 7.83
CA SER A 86 12.17 1.70 9.19
C SER A 86 11.90 0.35 9.85
N ASP A 87 12.33 0.20 11.10
CA ASP A 87 12.04 -0.93 11.98
C ASP A 87 10.92 -0.61 12.99
N GLU A 88 10.22 0.52 12.81
CA GLU A 88 9.13 0.93 13.68
C GLU A 88 8.08 -0.18 13.80
N PRO A 89 7.65 -0.52 15.04
CA PRO A 89 6.64 -1.53 15.24
C PRO A 89 5.32 -1.08 14.65
N TRP A 90 4.82 -1.82 13.65
CA TRP A 90 3.50 -1.59 13.10
C TRP A 90 2.47 -2.45 13.83
N ILE A 91 1.33 -1.87 14.16
CA ILE A 91 0.22 -2.61 14.73
C ILE A 91 -0.38 -3.46 13.61
N GLN A 92 -0.21 -4.79 13.74
CA GLN A 92 -0.77 -5.69 12.75
C GLN A 92 -2.29 -5.52 12.72
N ARG A 93 -2.82 -5.35 11.51
CA ARG A 93 -4.25 -5.41 11.28
C ARG A 93 -4.75 -6.77 11.77
N LEU A 94 -5.36 -6.79 12.95
CA LEU A 94 -6.20 -7.90 13.38
C LEU A 94 -7.49 -7.81 12.58
N VAL A 95 -8.00 -8.97 12.13
CA VAL A 95 -9.28 -9.02 11.44
C VAL A 95 -10.32 -8.53 12.42
N SER A 96 -10.82 -7.32 12.22
CA SER A 96 -11.87 -6.71 13.05
C SER A 96 -13.05 -7.68 13.07
N HIS A 97 -13.22 -8.40 14.18
CA HIS A 97 -14.34 -9.32 14.34
C HIS A 97 -15.38 -8.56 15.14
N ASP A 98 -16.31 -7.95 14.42
CA ASP A 98 -17.46 -7.34 15.06
C ASP A 98 -18.42 -8.46 15.50
N ILE A 99 -18.44 -8.74 16.80
CA ILE A 99 -19.24 -9.81 17.43
C ILE A 99 -20.75 -9.47 17.39
N SER A 100 -21.12 -8.22 17.05
CA SER A 100 -22.48 -7.67 17.23
C SER A 100 -23.43 -7.78 16.01
N GLY A 101 -22.95 -8.22 14.84
CA GLY A 101 -23.78 -8.28 13.61
C GLY A 101 -24.01 -6.94 12.89
N THR A 102 -23.50 -5.82 13.44
CA THR A 102 -23.48 -4.49 12.81
C THR A 102 -22.58 -4.42 11.56
N ASP A 103 -21.72 -5.44 11.39
CA ASP A 103 -20.80 -5.64 10.27
C ASP A 103 -21.49 -5.66 8.90
N GLU A 104 -22.73 -6.16 8.78
CA GLU A 104 -23.33 -6.36 7.45
C GLU A 104 -23.63 -5.06 6.72
N ARG A 105 -24.18 -4.06 7.41
CA ARG A 105 -24.53 -2.77 6.79
C ARG A 105 -23.26 -2.01 6.41
N PHE A 106 -22.26 -1.98 7.30
CA PHE A 106 -20.97 -1.37 7.01
C PHE A 106 -20.30 -2.06 5.82
N ARG A 107 -20.14 -3.39 5.89
CA ARG A 107 -19.55 -4.21 4.84
C ARG A 107 -20.25 -4.04 3.50
N ASN A 108 -21.58 -4.06 3.47
CA ASN A 108 -22.36 -3.86 2.24
C ASN A 108 -22.22 -2.43 1.71
N GLY A 109 -22.19 -1.43 2.60
CA GLY A 109 -21.94 -0.03 2.22
C GLY A 109 -20.58 0.15 1.56
N ILE A 110 -19.51 -0.40 2.14
CA ILE A 110 -18.16 -0.37 1.58
C ILE A 110 -18.11 -1.12 0.24
N ARG A 111 -18.69 -2.32 0.18
CA ARG A 111 -18.76 -3.12 -1.05
C ARG A 111 -19.45 -2.38 -2.19
N ASN A 112 -20.61 -1.77 -1.92
CA ASN A 112 -21.37 -1.02 -2.92
C ASN A 112 -20.65 0.25 -3.38
N ARG A 113 -19.90 0.91 -2.48
CA ARG A 113 -19.14 2.11 -2.80
C ARG A 113 -17.89 1.79 -3.62
N ASP A 114 -17.13 0.78 -3.19
CA ASP A 114 -15.76 0.58 -3.69
C ASP A 114 -15.72 -0.38 -4.87
N GLN A 115 -16.44 -1.51 -4.81
CA GLN A 115 -16.47 -2.56 -5.86
C GLN A 115 -15.08 -3.07 -6.32
N LYS A 116 -14.01 -2.71 -5.60
CA LYS A 116 -12.62 -3.02 -5.90
C LYS A 116 -11.80 -2.97 -4.61
N CYS A 117 -10.59 -3.48 -4.65
CA CYS A 117 -9.63 -3.25 -3.58
C CYS A 117 -9.08 -1.83 -3.74
N VAL A 118 -9.29 -0.96 -2.75
CA VAL A 118 -8.85 0.45 -2.82
C VAL A 118 -7.33 0.60 -2.81
N VAL A 119 -6.60 -0.40 -2.32
CA VAL A 119 -5.12 -0.40 -2.27
C VAL A 119 -4.53 -0.97 -3.56
N SER A 120 -4.95 -2.18 -3.97
CA SER A 120 -4.37 -2.82 -5.15
C SER A 120 -5.05 -2.40 -6.46
N GLY A 121 -6.24 -1.80 -6.42
CA GLY A 121 -7.03 -1.45 -7.60
C GLY A 121 -7.74 -2.62 -8.27
N LEU A 122 -7.58 -3.86 -7.77
CA LEU A 122 -8.24 -5.03 -8.33
C LEU A 122 -9.75 -4.85 -8.30
N ILE A 123 -10.35 -4.76 -9.48
CA ILE A 123 -11.80 -4.61 -9.65
C ILE A 123 -12.46 -5.96 -9.34
N ASN A 124 -13.56 -5.95 -8.59
CA ASN A 124 -14.44 -7.10 -8.49
C ASN A 124 -15.35 -7.10 -9.74
N PRO A 125 -15.25 -8.09 -10.65
CA PRO A 125 -16.05 -8.10 -11.87
C PRO A 125 -17.54 -8.06 -11.57
N GLU A 126 -18.31 -7.35 -12.42
CA GLU A 126 -19.76 -7.18 -12.25
C GLU A 126 -20.50 -8.52 -12.09
N ILE A 127 -20.10 -9.55 -12.83
CA ILE A 127 -20.69 -10.89 -12.71
C ILE A 127 -20.50 -11.52 -11.32
N LEU A 128 -19.37 -11.24 -10.66
CA LEU A 128 -19.11 -11.69 -9.29
C LEU A 128 -19.89 -10.83 -8.30
N ILE A 129 -19.97 -9.52 -8.50
CA ILE A 129 -20.79 -8.61 -7.68
C ILE A 129 -22.26 -9.05 -7.69
N GLN A 130 -22.83 -9.32 -8.87
CA GLN A 130 -24.21 -9.80 -9.04
C GLN A 130 -24.44 -11.16 -8.38
N ALA A 131 -23.43 -12.03 -8.37
CA ALA A 131 -23.45 -13.30 -7.65
C ALA A 131 -23.18 -13.16 -6.14
N ASN A 132 -23.07 -11.92 -5.62
CA ASN A 132 -22.63 -11.62 -4.25
C ASN A 132 -21.30 -12.29 -3.85
N ASN A 133 -20.42 -12.50 -4.83
CA ASN A 133 -19.12 -13.11 -4.65
C ASN A 133 -18.06 -12.03 -4.41
N TRP A 134 -17.53 -12.00 -3.19
CA TRP A 134 -16.50 -11.06 -2.74
C TRP A 134 -15.21 -11.76 -2.32
N ILE A 135 -14.95 -12.95 -2.87
CA ILE A 135 -13.72 -13.71 -2.57
C ILE A 135 -12.51 -12.82 -2.89
N GLY A 136 -11.60 -12.70 -1.92
CA GLY A 136 -10.40 -11.85 -2.03
C GLY A 136 -10.61 -10.38 -1.65
N PHE A 137 -11.83 -9.97 -1.27
CA PHE A 137 -12.16 -8.62 -0.82
C PHE A 137 -12.71 -8.64 0.61
N GLN A 138 -12.20 -7.72 1.44
CA GLN A 138 -12.64 -7.56 2.82
C GLN A 138 -12.91 -6.08 3.11
N ALA A 139 -14.07 -5.79 3.69
CA ALA A 139 -14.35 -4.47 4.23
C ALA A 139 -13.52 -4.26 5.49
N ALA A 140 -13.00 -3.04 5.64
CA ALA A 140 -11.93 -2.79 6.58
C ALA A 140 -12.10 -1.43 7.25
N HIS A 141 -12.16 -1.43 8.58
CA HIS A 141 -11.88 -0.23 9.36
C HIS A 141 -10.40 0.13 9.20
N ILE A 142 -10.10 1.41 8.89
CA ILE A 142 -8.73 1.92 8.81
C ILE A 142 -8.11 1.90 10.20
N PHE A 143 -8.86 2.39 11.19
CA PHE A 143 -8.51 2.26 12.58
C PHE A 143 -9.32 1.13 13.22
N PRO A 144 -8.68 0.08 13.79
CA PRO A 144 -9.41 -1.04 14.36
C PRO A 144 -10.31 -0.59 15.51
N LEU A 145 -11.57 -1.04 15.52
CA LEU A 145 -12.53 -0.71 16.59
C LEU A 145 -12.02 -1.21 17.94
N GLU A 146 -11.33 -2.34 17.96
CA GLU A 146 -10.73 -2.93 19.17
C GLU A 146 -9.67 -2.01 19.83
N HIS A 147 -9.16 -1.03 19.08
CA HIS A 147 -8.18 -0.06 19.55
C HIS A 147 -8.76 1.34 19.75
N GLU A 148 -10.09 1.52 19.74
CA GLU A 148 -10.73 2.85 19.84
C GLU A 148 -10.19 3.71 21.00
N SER A 149 -9.80 3.09 22.12
CA SER A 149 -9.13 3.78 23.22
C SER A 149 -7.83 4.49 22.81
N LEU A 150 -7.02 3.88 21.95
CA LEU A 150 -5.81 4.50 21.38
C LEU A 150 -6.15 5.66 20.43
N TRP A 151 -7.26 5.58 19.69
CA TRP A 151 -7.72 6.69 18.83
C TRP A 151 -8.02 7.95 19.64
N ILE A 152 -8.75 7.76 20.74
CA ILE A 152 -9.12 8.85 21.66
C ILE A 152 -7.88 9.40 22.37
N GLN A 153 -7.01 8.52 22.89
CA GLN A 153 -5.79 8.93 23.60
C GLN A 153 -4.85 9.75 22.72
N SER A 154 -4.76 9.41 21.43
CA SER A 154 -3.92 10.13 20.47
C SER A 154 -4.60 11.38 19.87
N GLY A 155 -5.86 11.67 20.22
CA GLY A 155 -6.56 12.88 19.81
C GLY A 155 -6.92 12.93 18.32
N TYR A 156 -7.19 11.78 17.70
CA TYR A 156 -7.56 11.71 16.28
C TYR A 156 -9.06 11.92 16.01
N GLY A 157 -9.89 12.02 17.06
CA GLY A 157 -11.36 12.15 17.00
C GLY A 157 -11.87 13.49 17.49
#